data_AF-A0A520EBA9-F1
#
_entry.id   AF-A0A520EBA9-F1
#
_cell.length_a   1.000
_cell.length_b   1.000
_cell.length_c   1.000
_cell.angle_alpha   90.00
_cell.angle_beta   90.00
_cell.angle_gamma   90.00
#
_symmetry.space_group_name_H-M   'P 1'
#
loop_
_entity.id
_entity.type
_entity.pdbx_description
1 polymer ?
#
loop_
_entity_poly.entity_id
_entity_poly.type
_entity_poly.pdbx_seq_one_letter_code
_entity_poly.pdbx_strand_id
1 'polypeptide(L)'
;MNVLISGASMAGLSAAYWFARLGHHVTVVERADGLRPGGAPIDVRGRAVGTAERMGILAKINDEKVTILEPSPVLDGTGSQVATLDLRWFANETDDDVEITRDRLNRILLDAIPEGVEFRFTDSIASLIDGAGGVEVVFADGREGRYDLVVGADGLHSRVRKLAFGPEKDYVRHFGYYVALV
;
A
#
# COMPACT_ATOMS: atom_id res chain seq x y z
N MET A 1 14.43 7.80 -16.49
CA MET A 1 13.48 6.74 -16.91
C MET A 1 12.06 7.25 -16.69
N ASN A 2 11.15 6.82 -17.54
CA ASN A 2 9.70 6.96 -17.39
C ASN A 2 9.17 5.71 -16.67
N VAL A 3 8.66 5.88 -15.47
CA VAL A 3 8.19 4.79 -14.59
C VAL A 3 6.68 4.90 -14.41
N LEU A 4 5.96 3.83 -14.74
CA LEU A 4 4.55 3.69 -14.43
C LEU A 4 4.37 2.85 -13.16
N ILE A 5 3.58 3.34 -12.21
CA ILE A 5 3.22 2.63 -10.99
C ILE A 5 1.72 2.40 -10.99
N SER A 6 1.28 1.14 -10.89
CA SER A 6 -0.14 0.79 -10.78
C SER A 6 -0.52 0.62 -9.31
N GLY A 7 -1.34 1.52 -8.78
CA GLY A 7 -1.83 1.55 -7.41
C GLY A 7 -1.31 2.74 -6.60
N ALA A 8 -2.21 3.48 -5.95
CA ALA A 8 -1.91 4.64 -5.09
C ALA A 8 -2.23 4.33 -3.62
N SER A 9 -1.54 3.32 -3.06
CA SER A 9 -1.52 3.03 -1.62
C SER A 9 -0.08 2.87 -1.15
N MET A 10 0.15 2.41 0.09
CA MET A 10 1.46 2.33 0.75
C MET A 10 2.62 1.98 -0.19
N ALA A 11 2.58 0.81 -0.84
CA ALA A 11 3.66 0.37 -1.73
C ALA A 11 3.85 1.31 -2.94
N GLY A 12 2.77 1.73 -3.58
CA GLY A 12 2.83 2.59 -4.77
C GLY A 12 3.26 4.02 -4.45
N LEU A 13 2.77 4.60 -3.35
CA LEU A 13 3.16 5.92 -2.88
C LEU A 13 4.60 5.96 -2.39
N SER A 14 5.05 4.94 -1.64
CA SER A 14 6.45 4.81 -1.27
C SER A 14 7.36 4.62 -2.48
N ALA A 15 6.95 3.84 -3.49
CA ALA A 15 7.71 3.70 -4.72
C ALA A 15 7.78 5.03 -5.49
N ALA A 16 6.65 5.73 -5.63
CA ALA A 16 6.59 7.02 -6.31
C ALA A 16 7.53 8.04 -5.67
N TYR A 17 7.53 8.12 -4.33
CA TYR A 17 8.46 8.94 -3.57
C TYR A 17 9.92 8.67 -3.94
N TRP A 18 10.35 7.41 -3.90
CA TRP A 18 11.74 7.06 -4.14
C TRP A 18 12.16 7.21 -5.60
N PHE A 19 11.32 6.81 -6.56
CA PHE A 19 11.62 7.02 -7.98
C PHE A 19 11.71 8.51 -8.32
N ALA A 20 10.79 9.34 -7.79
CA ALA A 20 10.82 10.78 -8.00
C ALA A 20 12.08 11.41 -7.37
N ARG A 21 12.43 11.02 -6.13
CA ARG A 21 13.63 11.49 -5.43
C ARG A 21 14.94 11.11 -6.14
N LEU A 22 14.92 10.05 -6.95
CA LEU A 22 16.03 9.62 -7.79
C LEU A 22 16.05 10.30 -9.18
N GLY A 23 15.15 11.25 -9.43
CA GLY A 23 15.11 12.03 -10.67
C GLY A 23 14.44 11.32 -11.85
N HIS A 24 13.54 10.36 -11.59
CA HIS A 24 12.76 9.71 -12.65
C HIS A 24 11.42 10.42 -12.89
N HIS A 25 10.88 10.29 -14.11
CA HIS A 25 9.54 10.73 -14.45
C HIS A 25 8.55 9.65 -14.02
N VAL A 26 7.65 9.98 -13.11
CA VAL A 26 6.77 9.00 -12.47
C VAL A 26 5.31 9.33 -12.80
N THR A 27 4.60 8.34 -13.32
CA THR A 27 3.14 8.34 -13.39
C THR A 27 2.59 7.27 -12.46
N VAL A 28 1.66 7.62 -11.59
CA VAL A 28 0.90 6.70 -10.74
C VAL A 28 -0.53 6.60 -11.29
N VAL A 29 -1.01 5.39 -11.54
CA VAL A 29 -2.39 5.14 -11.97
C VAL A 29 -3.15 4.38 -10.89
N GLU A 30 -4.35 4.84 -10.55
CA GLU A 30 -5.21 4.26 -9.52
C GLU A 30 -6.66 4.20 -10.00
N ARG A 31 -7.32 3.07 -9.75
CA ARG A 31 -8.70 2.83 -10.21
C ARG A 31 -9.73 3.60 -9.39
N ALA A 32 -9.42 3.90 -8.13
CA ALA A 32 -10.26 4.73 -7.29
C ALA A 32 -10.19 6.20 -7.75
N ASP A 33 -11.20 6.99 -7.39
CA ASP A 33 -11.28 8.42 -7.63
C ASP A 33 -10.39 9.26 -6.70
N GLY A 34 -9.72 8.62 -5.73
CA GLY A 34 -8.79 9.21 -4.80
C GLY A 34 -8.17 8.19 -3.86
N LEU A 35 -7.51 8.67 -2.79
CA LEU A 35 -7.04 7.79 -1.72
C LEU A 35 -8.24 7.16 -1.01
N ARG A 36 -8.28 5.82 -0.99
CA ARG A 36 -9.40 5.10 -0.36
C ARG A 36 -9.37 5.25 1.17
N PRO A 37 -10.48 5.67 1.79
CA PRO A 37 -10.58 5.73 3.25
C PRO A 37 -10.80 4.34 3.86
N GLY A 38 -10.51 4.23 5.16
CA GLY A 38 -10.85 3.08 5.98
C GLY A 38 -9.86 1.91 5.93
N GLY A 39 -10.31 0.78 6.46
CA GLY A 39 -9.50 -0.41 6.72
C GLY A 39 -8.99 -0.48 8.16
N ALA A 40 -8.53 -1.67 8.55
CA ALA A 40 -7.90 -1.89 9.85
C ALA A 40 -6.67 -0.97 10.03
N PRO A 41 -6.35 -0.57 11.26
CA PRO A 41 -5.04 -0.04 11.57
C PRO A 41 -3.93 -0.94 11.06
N ILE A 42 -2.78 -0.33 10.78
CA ILE A 42 -1.59 -0.98 10.27
C ILE A 42 -0.40 -0.58 11.13
N ASP A 43 0.54 -1.51 11.21
CA ASP A 43 1.74 -1.30 11.99
C ASP A 43 2.95 -0.95 11.12
N VAL A 44 3.64 0.12 11.50
CA VAL A 44 4.95 0.47 10.97
C VAL A 44 5.99 -0.09 11.93
N ARG A 45 6.56 -1.25 11.58
CA ARG A 45 7.48 -2.00 12.46
C ARG A 45 8.84 -2.26 11.85
N GLY A 46 9.84 -2.47 12.69
CA GLY A 46 11.19 -2.89 12.32
C GLY A 46 11.80 -2.03 11.19
N ARG A 47 12.16 -2.64 10.06
CA ARG A 47 12.81 -1.93 8.94
C ARG A 47 11.92 -0.86 8.28
N ALA A 48 10.60 -0.92 8.49
CA ALA A 48 9.69 0.10 7.98
C ALA A 48 9.88 1.43 8.72
N VAL A 49 10.19 1.40 10.03
CA VAL A 49 10.48 2.59 10.84
C VAL A 49 11.67 3.36 10.27
N GLY A 50 12.79 2.68 10.03
CA GLY A 50 13.97 3.30 9.38
C GLY A 50 13.74 3.70 7.92
N THR A 51 12.70 3.19 7.26
CA THR A 51 12.30 3.67 5.93
C THR A 51 11.49 4.96 6.04
N ALA A 52 10.53 5.02 6.96
CA ALA A 52 9.78 6.23 7.29
C ALA A 52 10.69 7.38 7.75
N GLU A 53 11.73 7.07 8.54
CA GLU A 53 12.73 8.05 8.97
C GLU A 53 13.49 8.64 7.76
N ARG A 54 14.01 7.79 6.87
CA ARG A 54 14.71 8.23 5.64
C ARG A 54 13.80 9.00 4.68
N MET A 55 12.50 8.73 4.71
CA MET A 55 11.50 9.48 3.97
C MET A 55 11.14 10.83 4.64
N GLY A 56 11.54 11.05 5.89
CA GLY A 56 11.22 12.24 6.67
C GLY A 56 9.79 12.28 7.21
N ILE A 57 9.10 11.13 7.25
CA ILE A 57 7.68 11.04 7.63
C ILE A 57 7.45 10.43 9.01
N LEU A 58 8.49 9.90 9.67
CA LEU A 58 8.35 9.20 10.95
C LEU A 58 7.75 10.08 12.05
N ALA A 59 8.10 11.37 12.11
CA ALA A 59 7.51 12.30 13.08
C ALA A 59 5.99 12.44 12.89
N LYS A 60 5.54 12.66 11.64
CA LYS A 60 4.10 12.74 11.31
C LYS A 60 3.36 11.45 11.63
N ILE A 61 3.97 10.29 11.36
CA ILE A 61 3.40 8.98 11.70
C ILE A 61 3.20 8.86 13.22
N ASN A 62 4.17 9.31 14.02
CA ASN A 62 4.05 9.32 15.48
C ASN A 62 2.97 10.28 15.98
N ASP A 63 2.83 11.45 15.36
CA ASP A 63 1.81 12.44 15.74
C ASP A 63 0.39 11.95 15.43
N GLU A 64 0.23 11.12 14.39
CA GLU A 64 -1.05 10.60 13.91
C GLU A 64 -1.38 9.17 14.37
N LYS A 65 -0.56 8.60 15.27
CA LYS A 65 -0.69 7.22 15.72
C LYS A 65 -2.04 6.95 16.41
N VAL A 66 -2.48 5.70 16.32
CA VAL A 66 -3.60 5.19 17.11
C VAL A 66 -3.05 4.67 18.43
N THR A 67 -3.78 4.92 19.52
CA THR A 67 -3.45 4.36 20.83
C THR A 67 -4.32 3.14 21.05
N ILE A 68 -3.71 1.96 21.14
CA ILE A 68 -4.38 0.73 21.54
C ILE A 68 -4.69 0.83 23.04
N LEU A 69 -5.95 0.60 23.41
CA LEU A 69 -6.34 0.43 24.80
C LEU A 69 -5.97 -0.98 25.24
N GLU A 70 -5.05 -1.08 26.19
CA GLU A 70 -4.60 -2.35 26.72
C GLU A 70 -4.87 -2.50 28.22
N PRO A 71 -5.11 -3.74 28.70
CA PRO A 71 -5.23 -4.98 27.92
C PRO A 71 -6.65 -5.20 27.36
N SER A 72 -6.77 -5.94 26.25
CA SER A 72 -8.03 -6.14 25.51
C SER A 72 -8.79 -7.41 25.95
N PRO A 73 -10.12 -7.37 26.13
CA PRO A 73 -10.90 -8.55 26.49
C PRO A 73 -11.04 -9.51 25.30
N VAL A 74 -10.91 -10.81 25.56
CA VAL A 74 -11.25 -11.86 24.59
C VAL A 74 -12.61 -12.42 24.97
N LEU A 75 -13.57 -12.30 24.07
CA LEU A 75 -14.93 -12.76 24.27
C LEU A 75 -15.17 -14.07 23.51
N ASP A 76 -15.97 -14.97 24.08
CA ASP A 76 -16.51 -16.11 23.36
C ASP A 76 -17.71 -15.72 22.47
N GLY A 77 -18.30 -16.70 21.77
CA GLY A 77 -19.47 -16.48 20.92
C GLY A 77 -20.75 -16.05 21.64
N THR A 78 -20.77 -16.05 22.98
CA THR A 78 -21.86 -15.53 23.81
C THR A 78 -21.61 -14.10 24.29
N GLY A 79 -20.42 -13.55 24.02
CA GLY A 79 -19.99 -12.25 24.53
C GLY A 79 -19.41 -12.32 25.96
N SER A 80 -19.24 -13.51 26.53
CA SER A 80 -18.62 -13.67 27.84
C SER A 80 -17.11 -13.51 27.73
N GLN A 81 -16.50 -12.71 28.61
CA GLN A 81 -15.05 -12.58 28.64
C GLN A 81 -14.42 -13.88 29.16
N VAL A 82 -13.62 -14.52 28.30
CA VAL A 82 -12.92 -15.78 28.61
C VAL A 82 -11.43 -15.59 28.80
N ALA A 83 -10.86 -14.48 28.34
CA ALA A 83 -9.47 -14.13 28.57
C ALA A 83 -9.26 -12.61 28.51
N THR A 84 -8.05 -12.19 28.85
CA THR A 84 -7.54 -10.83 28.64
C THR A 84 -6.23 -10.98 27.87
N LEU A 85 -6.10 -10.29 26.73
CA LEU A 85 -4.93 -10.33 25.89
C LEU A 85 -4.17 -9.00 25.97
N ASP A 86 -2.91 -9.10 26.35
CA ASP A 86 -1.92 -8.05 26.13
C ASP A 86 -1.47 -8.15 24.67
N LEU A 87 -1.88 -7.19 23.84
CA LEU A 87 -1.66 -7.25 22.39
C LEU A 87 -0.20 -6.92 22.07
N ARG A 88 0.45 -6.02 22.83
CA ARG A 88 1.88 -5.75 22.72
C ARG A 88 2.72 -7.00 22.93
N TRP A 89 2.43 -7.74 24.00
CA TRP A 89 3.12 -9.01 24.26
C TRP A 89 2.83 -10.03 23.16
N PHE A 90 1.57 -10.17 22.76
CA PHE A 90 1.16 -11.14 21.74
C PHE A 90 1.76 -10.86 20.35
N ALA A 91 1.82 -9.58 19.97
CA ALA A 91 2.29 -9.14 18.67
C ALA A 91 3.80 -8.86 18.64
N ASN A 92 4.50 -9.10 19.76
CA ASN A 92 5.92 -8.82 19.94
C ASN A 92 6.28 -7.38 19.51
N GLU A 93 5.44 -6.42 19.94
CA GLU A 93 5.63 -5.00 19.67
C GLU A 93 6.79 -4.43 20.48
N THR A 94 7.54 -3.51 19.87
CA THR A 94 8.56 -2.70 20.55
C THR A 94 8.08 -1.27 20.74
N ASP A 95 8.79 -0.50 21.58
CA ASP A 95 8.48 0.93 21.79
C ASP A 95 8.64 1.78 20.51
N ASP A 96 9.34 1.26 19.50
CA ASP A 96 9.53 1.92 18.20
C ASP A 96 8.41 1.61 17.19
N ASP A 97 7.57 0.61 17.48
CA ASP A 97 6.48 0.21 16.61
C ASP A 97 5.32 1.21 16.72
N VAL A 98 4.78 1.62 15.57
CA VAL A 98 3.69 2.60 15.51
C VAL A 98 2.48 2.01 14.79
N GLU A 99 1.35 1.95 15.49
CA GLU A 99 0.06 1.66 14.88
C GLU A 99 -0.57 2.96 14.34
N ILE A 100 -1.03 2.94 13.09
CA ILE A 100 -1.66 4.08 12.42
C ILE A 100 -2.77 3.60 11.49
N THR A 101 -3.81 4.40 11.27
CA THR A 101 -4.84 4.02 10.29
C THR A 101 -4.31 4.11 8.86
N ARG A 102 -4.81 3.24 7.97
CA ARG A 102 -4.37 3.18 6.56
C ARG A 102 -4.60 4.49 5.82
N ASP A 103 -5.71 5.17 6.09
CA ASP A 103 -6.04 6.44 5.46
C ASP A 103 -5.06 7.54 5.87
N ARG A 104 -4.69 7.62 7.16
CA ARG A 104 -3.69 8.58 7.66
C ARG A 104 -2.32 8.30 7.05
N LEU A 105 -1.86 7.04 7.06
CA LEU A 105 -0.55 6.72 6.47
C LEU A 105 -0.51 7.02 4.97
N ASN A 106 -1.55 6.68 4.20
CA ASN A 106 -1.58 6.98 2.77
C ASN A 106 -1.56 8.50 2.51
N ARG A 107 -2.24 9.32 3.32
CA ARG A 107 -2.15 10.78 3.22
C ARG A 107 -0.74 11.28 3.50
N ILE A 108 -0.14 10.86 4.62
CA ILE A 108 1.24 11.22 4.97
C ILE A 108 2.23 10.84 3.85
N LEU A 109 2.06 9.66 3.26
CA LEU A 109 2.89 9.20 2.14
C LEU A 109 2.66 10.04 0.89
N LEU A 110 1.41 10.35 0.52
CA LEU A 110 1.09 11.19 -0.62
C LEU A 110 1.66 12.60 -0.47
N ASP A 111 1.51 13.21 0.70
CA ASP A 111 2.00 14.56 1.01
C ASP A 111 3.53 14.66 1.01
N ALA A 112 4.22 13.53 1.19
CA ALA A 112 5.68 13.48 1.17
C ALA A 112 6.25 13.37 -0.25
N ILE A 113 5.44 13.04 -1.25
CA ILE A 113 5.91 12.83 -2.63
C ILE A 113 6.40 14.17 -3.22
N PRO A 114 7.60 14.22 -3.83
CA PRO A 114 8.08 15.41 -4.52
C PRO A 114 7.11 15.87 -5.62
N GLU A 115 7.11 17.18 -5.90
CA GLU A 115 6.37 17.74 -7.03
C GLU A 115 6.80 17.09 -8.37
N GLY A 116 5.88 17.05 -9.33
CA GLY A 116 6.15 16.53 -10.67
C GLY A 116 5.80 15.05 -10.88
N VAL A 117 5.36 14.33 -9.84
CA VAL A 117 4.72 13.02 -10.01
C VAL A 117 3.30 13.22 -10.56
N GLU A 118 3.00 12.54 -11.67
CA GLU A 118 1.66 12.57 -12.27
C GLU A 118 0.77 11.52 -11.61
N PHE A 119 -0.43 11.91 -11.19
CA PHE A 119 -1.44 10.99 -10.67
C PHE A 119 -2.64 10.91 -11.61
N ARG A 120 -3.03 9.69 -11.98
CA ARG A 120 -4.21 9.38 -12.79
C ARG A 120 -5.17 8.51 -11.98
N PHE A 121 -6.14 9.16 -11.35
CA PHE A 121 -7.24 8.49 -10.66
C PHE A 121 -8.33 8.07 -11.65
N THR A 122 -9.21 7.17 -11.21
CA THR A 122 -10.31 6.60 -12.01
C THR A 122 -9.82 5.88 -13.28
N ASP A 123 -8.61 5.31 -13.24
CA ASP A 123 -8.01 4.64 -14.39
C ASP A 123 -7.19 3.41 -13.95
N SER A 124 -6.91 2.50 -14.87
CA SER A 124 -6.09 1.32 -14.61
C SER A 124 -5.45 0.81 -15.88
N ILE A 125 -4.38 0.04 -15.73
CA ILE A 125 -3.70 -0.59 -16.86
C ILE A 125 -4.61 -1.64 -17.47
N ALA A 126 -5.05 -1.49 -18.72
CA ALA A 126 -5.85 -2.47 -19.45
C ALA A 126 -4.99 -3.58 -20.07
N SER A 127 -3.83 -3.26 -20.63
CA SER A 127 -2.91 -4.25 -21.20
C SER A 127 -1.45 -3.83 -21.04
N LEU A 128 -0.55 -4.82 -21.09
CA LEU A 128 0.90 -4.67 -20.98
C LEU A 128 1.58 -5.55 -22.02
N ILE A 129 2.49 -4.98 -22.80
CA ILE A 129 3.37 -5.71 -23.72
C ILE A 129 4.80 -5.28 -23.41
N ASP A 130 5.58 -6.18 -22.83
CA ASP A 130 7.00 -5.96 -22.53
C ASP A 130 7.86 -6.31 -23.76
N GLY A 131 8.79 -5.42 -24.11
CA GLY A 131 9.62 -5.53 -25.30
C GLY A 131 10.96 -4.81 -25.19
N ALA A 132 11.78 -4.94 -26.23
CA ALA A 132 13.17 -4.43 -26.21
C ALA A 132 13.29 -2.90 -26.06
N GLY A 133 12.21 -2.15 -26.31
CA GLY A 133 12.16 -0.69 -26.20
C GLY A 133 11.40 -0.17 -24.98
N GLY A 134 11.10 -1.04 -24.01
CA GLY A 134 10.25 -0.75 -22.85
C GLY A 134 8.89 -1.44 -22.92
N VAL A 135 8.00 -1.04 -22.03
CA VAL A 135 6.66 -1.62 -21.87
C VAL A 135 5.63 -0.73 -22.54
N GLU A 136 4.91 -1.29 -23.51
CA GLU A 136 3.72 -0.67 -24.11
C GLU A 136 2.51 -0.93 -23.20
N VAL A 137 1.79 0.14 -22.88
CA VAL A 137 0.70 0.14 -21.91
C VAL A 137 -0.53 0.75 -22.56
N VAL A 138 -1.65 0.03 -22.50
CA VAL A 138 -2.97 0.59 -22.80
C VAL A 138 -3.71 0.76 -21.48
N PHE A 139 -4.31 1.92 -21.27
CA PHE A 139 -5.12 2.25 -20.09
C PHE A 139 -6.60 1.92 -20.32
N ALA A 140 -7.40 1.87 -19.24
CA ALA A 140 -8.80 1.48 -19.30
C ALA A 140 -9.66 2.48 -20.06
N ASP A 141 -9.24 3.74 -20.10
CA ASP A 141 -9.87 4.79 -20.88
C ASP A 141 -9.44 4.83 -22.36
N GLY A 142 -8.57 3.91 -22.78
CA GLY A 142 -8.08 3.80 -24.15
C GLY A 142 -6.85 4.64 -24.47
N ARG A 143 -6.32 5.43 -23.52
CA ARG A 143 -5.00 6.07 -23.72
C ARG A 143 -3.91 5.01 -23.81
N GLU A 144 -2.86 5.34 -24.53
CA GLU A 144 -1.68 4.50 -24.69
C GLU A 144 -0.44 5.24 -24.19
N GLY A 145 0.54 4.48 -23.71
CA GLY A 145 1.83 5.02 -23.27
C GLY A 145 2.94 3.98 -23.36
N ARG A 146 4.17 4.46 -23.46
CA ARG A 146 5.36 3.62 -23.38
C ARG A 146 6.20 4.03 -22.18
N TYR A 147 6.59 3.06 -21.37
CA TYR A 147 7.34 3.27 -20.13
C TYR A 147 8.59 2.40 -20.13
N ASP A 148 9.65 2.88 -19.48
CA ASP A 148 10.87 2.09 -19.32
C ASP A 148 10.68 0.99 -18.27
N LEU A 149 9.79 1.22 -17.30
CA LEU A 149 9.48 0.31 -16.20
C LEU A 149 8.02 0.42 -15.78
N VAL A 150 7.39 -0.72 -15.50
CA VAL A 150 6.06 -0.81 -14.86
C VAL A 150 6.19 -1.50 -13.51
N VAL A 151 5.67 -0.87 -12.46
CA VAL A 151 5.64 -1.38 -11.09
C VAL A 151 4.21 -1.74 -10.71
N GLY A 152 3.95 -3.03 -10.45
CA GLY A 152 2.67 -3.51 -9.92
C GLY A 152 2.59 -3.30 -8.41
N ALA A 153 1.85 -2.28 -7.97
CA ALA A 153 1.56 -1.97 -6.57
C ALA A 153 0.05 -1.98 -6.27
N ASP A 154 -0.70 -2.75 -7.06
CA ASP A 154 -2.17 -2.80 -7.13
C ASP A 154 -2.79 -3.91 -6.24
N GLY A 155 -2.02 -4.41 -5.29
CA GLY A 155 -2.48 -5.21 -4.15
C GLY A 155 -2.68 -6.70 -4.41
N LEU A 156 -3.40 -7.37 -3.50
CA LEU A 156 -3.59 -8.82 -3.53
C LEU A 156 -4.15 -9.31 -4.86
N HIS A 157 -5.18 -8.64 -5.39
CA HIS A 157 -5.85 -8.97 -6.67
C HIS A 157 -5.22 -8.24 -7.87
N SER A 158 -3.88 -8.09 -7.86
CA SER A 158 -3.10 -7.34 -8.84
C SER A 158 -3.47 -7.69 -10.29
N ARG A 159 -3.83 -6.65 -11.05
CA ARG A 159 -4.04 -6.71 -12.49
C ARG A 159 -2.70 -6.76 -13.23
N VAL A 160 -1.69 -6.02 -12.76
CA VAL A 160 -0.33 -6.09 -13.33
C VAL A 160 0.20 -7.53 -13.27
N ARG A 161 0.07 -8.21 -12.13
CA ARG A 161 0.46 -9.61 -12.00
C ARG A 161 -0.28 -10.51 -12.99
N LYS A 162 -1.59 -10.29 -13.15
CA LYS A 162 -2.41 -11.05 -14.09
C LYS A 162 -1.92 -10.91 -15.54
N LEU A 163 -1.58 -9.69 -15.94
CA LEU A 163 -1.14 -9.37 -17.30
C LEU A 163 0.28 -9.88 -17.57
N ALA A 164 1.19 -9.76 -16.60
CA ALA A 164 2.60 -10.11 -16.79
C ALA A 164 2.88 -11.61 -16.60
N PHE A 165 2.18 -12.27 -15.69
CA PHE A 165 2.56 -13.62 -15.25
C PHE A 165 1.47 -14.69 -15.42
N GLY A 166 0.19 -14.28 -15.58
CA GLY A 166 -0.92 -15.23 -15.75
C GLY A 166 -1.95 -15.19 -14.60
N PRO A 167 -2.90 -16.13 -14.56
CA PRO A 167 -4.09 -15.99 -13.73
C PRO A 167 -3.78 -16.01 -12.23
N GLU A 168 -4.53 -15.23 -11.46
CA GLU A 168 -4.31 -15.03 -10.02
C GLU A 168 -4.24 -16.32 -9.19
N LYS A 169 -5.02 -17.33 -9.56
CA LYS A 169 -5.07 -18.64 -8.88
C LYS A 169 -3.71 -19.35 -8.80
N ASP A 170 -2.77 -18.99 -9.67
CA ASP A 170 -1.42 -19.58 -9.70
C ASP A 170 -0.49 -18.90 -8.67
N TYR A 171 -0.89 -17.75 -8.10
CA TYR A 171 -0.08 -16.92 -7.19
C TYR A 171 -0.72 -16.65 -5.84
N VAL A 172 -2.03 -16.84 -5.71
CA VAL A 172 -2.79 -16.59 -4.48
C VAL A 172 -3.44 -17.87 -4.01
N ARG A 173 -3.12 -18.29 -2.78
CA ARG A 173 -3.74 -19.42 -2.10
C ARG A 173 -4.48 -18.93 -0.86
N HIS A 174 -5.80 -19.10 -0.86
CA HIS A 174 -6.61 -18.87 0.33
C HIS A 174 -6.39 -20.00 1.35
N PHE A 175 -6.20 -19.67 2.63
CA PHE A 175 -5.96 -20.67 3.69
C PHE A 175 -7.23 -21.19 4.37
N GLY A 176 -8.41 -20.73 3.95
CA GLY A 176 -9.70 -21.17 4.49
C GLY A 176 -10.13 -20.45 5.76
N TYR A 177 -9.39 -19.42 6.18
CA TYR A 177 -9.69 -18.61 7.37
C TYR A 177 -10.22 -17.24 6.98
N TYR A 178 -11.11 -16.72 7.81
CA TYR A 178 -11.64 -15.36 7.71
C TYR A 178 -11.32 -14.61 9.00
N VAL A 179 -10.95 -13.33 8.86
CA VAL A 179 -10.87 -12.39 9.97
C VAL A 179 -11.96 -11.36 9.75
N ALA A 180 -12.81 -11.17 10.76
CA ALA A 180 -13.81 -10.12 10.79
C ALA A 180 -13.38 -9.08 11.83
N LEU A 181 -13.40 -7.82 11.43
CA LEU A 181 -13.14 -6.66 12.29
C LEU A 181 -14.45 -5.87 12.34
N VAL A 182 -14.88 -5.52 13.55
CA VAL A 182 -16.12 -4.77 13.82
C VAL A 182 -15.80 -3.39 14.34
#